data_AF-A0A962BJ14-F1
#
_entry.id   AF-A0A962BJ14-F1
#
_cell.length_a   1.000
_cell.length_b   1.000
_cell.length_c   1.000
_cell.angle_alpha   90.00
_cell.angle_beta   90.00
_cell.angle_gamma   90.00
#
_symmetry.space_group_name_H-M   'P 1'
#
loop_
_entity.id
_entity.type
_entity.pdbx_description
1 polymer ?
#
loop_
_entity_poly.entity_id
_entity_poly.type
_entity_poly.pdbx_seq_one_letter_code
_entity_poly.pdbx_strand_id
1 'polypeptide(L)'
;MAFGLGSKKDKHEGDNTEQGFGADNAVTQEGVSVDQERVQAKPQPTLGSKLSGEAKLYVSDLTPFLPSELVGGAIPYVPGMEEEAVWNAASQACATEKVHYVYSIEGDRVWYLACPSTAMVSNPDSWCPLASALPGNSEFWDKETVYIYEKDGAAGALRWDQETGRMQIFLGAARTILPRIQSMEANFITINDSIADIVPWRNRQLRTEQLSRATSRILLIAGVAVSVVLMAFIAAQYIMINFLDRNLEKVKEQTDAASTKLLTDAYDLSNNEMMKYTFRVQQLLDDLTKIDGTLVRFEVKKGKIEWEALVPPAYASNLGSGDQKGTKVLSIQAEVLPGIEKDGRLRVRGKR
;
A
#
# COMPACT_ATOMS: atom_id res chain seq x y z
N MET A 1 6.74 -17.64 9.55
CA MET A 1 6.38 -16.62 10.55
C MET A 1 4.98 -16.95 11.03
N ALA A 2 4.89 -17.58 12.21
CA ALA A 2 3.65 -18.04 12.81
C ALA A 2 3.33 -17.14 14.00
N PHE A 3 2.21 -16.43 13.97
CA PHE A 3 1.72 -15.65 15.11
C PHE A 3 0.62 -16.42 15.80
N GLY A 4 0.93 -16.83 17.03
CA GLY A 4 0.09 -17.64 17.91
C GLY A 4 -1.03 -16.84 18.56
N LEU A 5 -2.10 -17.58 18.82
CA LEU A 5 -3.31 -17.17 19.54
C LEU A 5 -2.99 -16.73 20.97
N GLY A 6 -3.48 -15.55 21.36
CA GLY A 6 -3.52 -15.09 22.74
C GLY A 6 -4.82 -15.51 23.43
N SER A 7 -4.68 -16.30 24.50
CA SER A 7 -5.75 -16.79 25.37
C SER A 7 -6.39 -15.68 26.21
N LYS A 8 -7.71 -15.79 26.38
CA LYS A 8 -8.56 -15.07 27.34
C LYS A 8 -8.01 -15.20 28.77
N LYS A 9 -8.20 -14.14 29.57
CA LYS A 9 -7.93 -14.11 31.00
C LYS A 9 -9.23 -13.78 31.73
N ASP A 10 -9.80 -14.80 32.36
CA ASP A 10 -10.91 -14.69 33.29
C ASP A 10 -10.45 -14.01 34.59
N LYS A 11 -11.30 -13.15 35.14
CA LYS A 11 -11.19 -12.67 36.53
C LYS A 11 -12.59 -12.61 37.11
N HIS A 12 -12.95 -13.66 37.84
CA HIS A 12 -13.93 -13.63 38.92
C HIS A 12 -13.22 -14.18 40.14
N GLU A 13 -13.05 -13.34 41.16
CA GLU A 13 -12.79 -13.77 42.52
C GLU A 13 -13.34 -12.68 43.43
N GLY A 14 -14.49 -12.98 44.03
CA GLY A 14 -15.06 -12.22 45.13
C GLY A 14 -14.56 -12.81 46.44
N ASP A 15 -14.42 -11.95 47.45
CA ASP A 15 -14.23 -12.38 48.83
C ASP A 15 -15.24 -11.66 49.73
N ASN A 16 -15.77 -12.44 50.67
CA ASN A 16 -16.91 -12.18 51.55
C ASN A 16 -16.42 -11.75 52.93
N THR A 17 -17.05 -10.76 53.56
CA THR A 17 -17.37 -10.69 55.02
C THR A 17 -18.15 -9.36 55.25
N GLU A 18 -19.19 -9.20 56.07
CA GLU A 18 -19.62 -9.85 57.32
C GLU A 18 -21.17 -9.80 57.51
N GLN A 19 -21.68 -10.89 58.11
CA GLN A 19 -22.63 -10.99 59.23
C GLN A 19 -23.84 -10.05 59.38
N GLY A 20 -25.02 -10.68 59.39
CA GLY A 20 -26.25 -10.17 60.01
C GLY A 20 -27.28 -11.30 60.20
N PHE A 21 -27.47 -11.73 61.44
CA PHE A 21 -28.40 -12.77 61.90
C PHE A 21 -29.88 -12.41 61.69
N GLY A 22 -30.70 -13.42 61.41
CA GLY A 22 -32.16 -13.34 61.57
C GLY A 22 -32.89 -14.47 60.83
N ALA A 23 -33.15 -15.58 61.53
CA ALA A 23 -33.99 -16.67 61.05
C ALA A 23 -35.48 -16.31 61.18
N ASP A 24 -36.27 -16.61 60.15
CA ASP A 24 -37.60 -17.19 60.31
C ASP A 24 -38.11 -17.75 58.96
N ASN A 25 -38.60 -18.99 59.02
CA ASN A 25 -39.16 -19.75 57.91
C ASN A 25 -40.53 -19.19 57.48
N ALA A 26 -40.68 -18.86 56.21
CA ALA A 26 -41.98 -18.87 55.54
C ALA A 26 -41.81 -19.20 54.06
N VAL A 27 -42.51 -20.26 53.65
CA VAL A 27 -42.67 -20.75 52.29
C VAL A 27 -43.39 -19.68 51.46
N THR A 28 -42.73 -19.18 50.41
CA THR A 28 -43.40 -18.52 49.29
C THR A 28 -42.67 -18.86 47.99
N GLN A 29 -43.40 -19.47 47.07
CA GLN A 29 -42.99 -19.58 45.67
C GLN A 29 -42.78 -18.17 45.12
N GLU A 30 -41.55 -17.82 44.76
CA GLU A 30 -41.26 -16.67 43.93
C GLU A 30 -40.67 -17.16 42.61
N GLY A 31 -41.34 -16.72 41.54
CA GLY A 31 -41.09 -17.13 40.17
C GLY A 31 -39.65 -16.88 39.75
N VAL A 32 -39.17 -17.82 38.94
CA VAL A 32 -37.99 -17.60 38.12
C VAL A 32 -38.27 -16.39 37.24
N SER A 33 -37.49 -15.37 37.49
CA SER A 33 -37.46 -14.08 36.83
C SER A 33 -36.78 -14.19 35.46
N VAL A 34 -36.91 -13.07 34.73
CA VAL A 34 -36.19 -12.67 33.52
C VAL A 34 -36.95 -12.91 32.20
N ASP A 35 -38.08 -12.23 32.05
CA ASP A 35 -38.44 -11.62 30.76
C ASP A 35 -37.40 -10.52 30.48
N GLN A 36 -36.22 -10.91 30.04
CA GLN A 36 -35.31 -9.99 29.36
C GLN A 36 -36.06 -9.54 28.10
N GLU A 37 -36.43 -8.26 28.05
CA GLU A 37 -37.01 -7.62 26.89
C GLU A 37 -36.06 -7.86 25.69
N ARG A 38 -36.40 -8.86 24.87
CA ARG A 38 -35.57 -9.26 23.72
C ARG A 38 -35.63 -8.12 22.71
N VAL A 39 -34.50 -7.45 22.54
CA VAL A 39 -34.36 -6.37 21.56
C VAL A 39 -34.12 -7.00 20.19
N GLN A 40 -35.02 -6.70 19.24
CA GLN A 40 -34.95 -7.16 17.85
C GLN A 40 -33.58 -6.89 17.21
N ALA A 41 -32.92 -7.93 16.70
CA ALA A 41 -31.67 -7.80 15.99
C ALA A 41 -31.89 -7.15 14.61
N LYS A 42 -31.30 -5.97 14.40
CA LYS A 42 -31.38 -5.25 13.12
C LYS A 42 -30.31 -5.76 12.14
N PRO A 43 -30.64 -5.94 10.86
CA PRO A 43 -29.70 -6.45 9.88
C PRO A 43 -28.66 -5.38 9.54
N GLN A 44 -27.44 -5.80 9.20
CA GLN A 44 -26.32 -4.91 8.89
C GLN A 44 -26.02 -4.89 7.38
N PRO A 45 -25.53 -3.76 6.85
CA PRO A 45 -25.23 -3.64 5.43
C PRO A 45 -24.06 -4.57 5.02
N THR A 46 -24.32 -5.41 4.02
CA THR A 46 -23.34 -6.32 3.43
C THR A 46 -22.18 -5.56 2.80
N LEU A 47 -20.99 -6.19 2.72
CA LEU A 47 -19.82 -5.63 2.05
C LEU A 47 -20.12 -5.15 0.61
N GLY A 48 -20.97 -5.87 -0.13
CA GLY A 48 -21.41 -5.46 -1.47
C GLY A 48 -22.11 -4.10 -1.48
N SER A 49 -22.99 -3.85 -0.52
CA SER A 49 -23.70 -2.57 -0.36
C SER A 49 -22.75 -1.43 0.04
N LYS A 50 -21.69 -1.73 0.81
CA LYS A 50 -20.64 -0.76 1.14
C LYS A 50 -19.80 -0.40 -0.09
N LEU A 51 -19.41 -1.40 -0.89
CA LEU A 51 -18.60 -1.20 -2.09
C LEU A 51 -19.37 -0.54 -3.24
N SER A 52 -20.67 -0.83 -3.40
CA SER A 52 -21.54 -0.10 -4.35
C SER A 52 -21.78 1.35 -3.91
N GLY A 53 -21.65 1.63 -2.61
CA GLY A 53 -21.97 2.92 -2.01
C GLY A 53 -23.45 3.12 -1.69
N GLU A 54 -24.24 2.05 -1.79
CA GLU A 54 -25.64 2.02 -1.42
C GLU A 54 -25.83 1.77 0.10
N ALA A 55 -24.75 1.73 0.88
CA ALA A 55 -24.83 1.61 2.34
C ALA A 55 -25.68 2.69 3.01
N LYS A 56 -25.82 3.88 2.39
CA LYS A 56 -26.72 4.94 2.88
C LYS A 56 -28.20 4.71 2.54
N LEU A 57 -28.48 3.89 1.53
CA LEU A 57 -29.83 3.49 1.13
C LEU A 57 -30.28 2.21 1.84
N TYR A 58 -29.42 1.65 2.69
CA TYR A 58 -29.75 0.46 3.46
C TYR A 58 -30.75 0.80 4.56
N VAL A 59 -31.95 0.25 4.45
CA VAL A 59 -33.02 0.38 5.44
C VAL A 59 -32.80 -0.70 6.50
N SER A 60 -32.44 -0.30 7.72
CA SER A 60 -32.30 -1.20 8.86
C SER A 60 -33.66 -1.62 9.44
N ASP A 61 -34.66 -0.75 9.29
CA ASP A 61 -35.97 -0.89 9.91
C ASP A 61 -36.93 -1.43 8.86
N LEU A 62 -36.85 -2.74 8.61
CA LEU A 62 -37.72 -3.42 7.66
C LEU A 62 -39.12 -3.60 8.24
N THR A 63 -40.14 -3.35 7.41
CA THR A 63 -41.53 -3.53 7.84
C THR A 63 -41.95 -5.00 7.75
N PRO A 64 -42.68 -5.54 8.73
CA PRO A 64 -43.16 -6.92 8.64
C PRO A 64 -44.31 -6.99 7.62
N PHE A 65 -44.14 -7.84 6.61
CA PHE A 65 -45.08 -8.06 5.52
C PHE A 65 -45.22 -9.55 5.21
N LEU A 66 -46.45 -10.00 4.99
CA LEU A 66 -46.75 -11.37 4.60
C LEU A 66 -47.17 -11.39 3.12
N PRO A 67 -46.33 -11.93 2.21
CA PRO A 67 -46.68 -12.06 0.80
C PRO A 67 -47.85 -13.02 0.59
N SER A 68 -48.73 -12.70 -0.36
CA SER A 68 -49.86 -13.58 -0.73
C SER A 68 -49.42 -14.89 -1.39
N GLU A 69 -48.25 -14.88 -2.03
CA GLU A 69 -47.66 -16.01 -2.75
C GLU A 69 -46.34 -16.43 -2.10
N LEU A 70 -46.43 -16.93 -0.87
CA LEU A 70 -45.29 -17.49 -0.14
C LEU A 70 -45.20 -19.00 -0.37
N VAL A 71 -44.02 -19.47 -0.77
CA VAL A 71 -43.73 -20.88 -0.94
C VAL A 71 -42.66 -21.30 0.06
N GLY A 72 -42.87 -22.45 0.69
CA GLY A 72 -41.92 -23.05 1.61
C GLY A 72 -41.48 -24.40 1.14
N GLY A 73 -40.22 -24.73 1.37
CA GLY A 73 -39.70 -26.05 1.08
C GLY A 73 -38.51 -26.43 1.95
N ALA A 74 -38.08 -27.68 1.75
CA ALA A 74 -36.90 -28.25 2.38
C ALA A 74 -36.03 -28.90 1.32
N ILE A 75 -34.73 -28.69 1.41
CA ILE A 75 -33.72 -29.20 0.47
C ILE A 75 -32.64 -29.92 1.29
N PRO A 76 -32.03 -31.00 0.80
CA PRO A 76 -30.86 -31.57 1.45
C PRO A 76 -29.73 -30.54 1.57
N TYR A 77 -29.02 -30.56 2.71
CA TYR A 77 -27.89 -29.68 2.97
C TYR A 77 -26.65 -30.15 2.21
N VAL A 78 -26.13 -29.30 1.33
CA VAL A 78 -24.84 -29.53 0.66
C VAL A 78 -23.95 -28.32 0.95
N PRO A 79 -22.88 -28.47 1.75
CA PRO A 79 -21.99 -27.38 2.11
C PRO A 79 -21.49 -26.61 0.89
N GLY A 80 -21.66 -25.29 0.89
CA GLY A 80 -21.19 -24.40 -0.18
C GLY A 80 -22.10 -24.29 -1.41
N MET A 81 -23.14 -25.12 -1.53
CA MET A 81 -24.14 -25.05 -2.61
C MET A 81 -25.54 -24.62 -2.10
N GLU A 82 -25.65 -24.24 -0.83
CA GLU A 82 -26.90 -23.90 -0.16
C GLU A 82 -27.68 -22.79 -0.87
N GLU A 83 -27.02 -21.67 -1.15
CA GLU A 83 -27.65 -20.49 -1.77
C GLU A 83 -28.15 -20.81 -3.19
N GLU A 84 -27.37 -21.58 -3.96
CA GLU A 84 -27.74 -22.00 -5.32
C GLU A 84 -28.86 -23.04 -5.32
N ALA A 85 -28.80 -24.03 -4.43
CA ALA A 85 -29.84 -25.04 -4.31
C ALA A 85 -31.18 -24.42 -3.89
N VAL A 86 -31.16 -23.51 -2.91
CA VAL A 86 -32.35 -22.75 -2.49
C VAL A 86 -32.89 -21.89 -3.63
N TRP A 87 -32.04 -21.16 -4.34
CA TRP A 87 -32.49 -20.34 -5.47
C TRP A 87 -33.07 -21.19 -6.61
N ASN A 88 -32.49 -22.34 -6.92
CA ASN A 88 -33.00 -23.26 -7.93
C ASN A 88 -34.38 -23.82 -7.54
N ALA A 89 -34.54 -24.26 -6.29
CA ALA A 89 -35.82 -24.77 -5.82
C ALA A 89 -36.88 -23.67 -5.71
N ALA A 90 -36.51 -22.49 -5.23
CA ALA A 90 -37.38 -21.33 -5.14
C ALA A 90 -37.84 -20.85 -6.53
N SER A 91 -36.92 -20.77 -7.49
CA SER A 91 -37.26 -20.31 -8.84
C SER A 91 -38.19 -21.29 -9.57
N GLN A 92 -37.99 -22.59 -9.39
CA GLN A 92 -38.91 -23.61 -9.88
C GLN A 92 -40.28 -23.52 -9.21
N ALA A 93 -40.32 -23.37 -7.89
CA ALA A 93 -41.58 -23.34 -7.15
C ALA A 93 -42.39 -22.06 -7.40
N CYS A 94 -41.73 -20.93 -7.60
CA CYS A 94 -42.38 -19.66 -7.98
C CYS A 94 -42.59 -19.53 -9.50
N ALA A 95 -42.07 -20.46 -10.32
CA ALA A 95 -42.07 -20.39 -11.79
C ALA A 95 -41.44 -19.09 -12.35
N THR A 96 -40.47 -18.51 -11.64
CA THR A 96 -39.77 -17.28 -12.04
C THR A 96 -38.35 -17.25 -11.47
N GLU A 97 -37.40 -16.68 -12.21
CA GLU A 97 -36.04 -16.44 -11.71
C GLU A 97 -35.96 -15.27 -10.73
N LYS A 98 -36.95 -14.37 -10.79
CA LYS A 98 -37.07 -13.18 -9.94
C LYS A 98 -37.77 -13.53 -8.64
N VAL A 99 -36.98 -14.08 -7.72
CA VAL A 99 -37.47 -14.52 -6.40
C VAL A 99 -36.73 -13.82 -5.27
N HIS A 100 -37.47 -13.51 -4.23
CA HIS A 100 -36.94 -13.18 -2.91
C HIS A 100 -37.01 -14.44 -2.08
N TYR A 101 -35.91 -14.80 -1.44
CA TYR A 101 -35.86 -16.00 -0.61
C TYR A 101 -35.10 -15.74 0.68
N VAL A 102 -35.43 -16.54 1.68
CA VAL A 102 -34.75 -16.64 2.97
C VAL A 102 -34.57 -18.12 3.25
N TYR A 103 -33.45 -18.48 3.87
CA TYR A 103 -33.23 -19.86 4.28
C TYR A 103 -32.56 -19.93 5.64
N SER A 104 -32.78 -21.04 6.31
CA SER A 104 -32.05 -21.45 7.49
C SER A 104 -31.57 -22.89 7.34
N ILE A 105 -30.46 -23.21 8.00
CA ILE A 105 -29.82 -24.52 7.93
C ILE A 105 -29.96 -25.18 9.28
N GLU A 106 -30.46 -26.41 9.29
CA GLU A 106 -30.57 -27.18 10.51
C GLU A 106 -30.31 -28.66 10.21
N GLY A 107 -29.22 -29.19 10.78
CA GLY A 107 -28.79 -30.56 10.54
C GLY A 107 -28.46 -30.78 9.06
N ASP A 108 -29.10 -31.79 8.46
CA ASP A 108 -28.88 -32.21 7.07
C ASP A 108 -29.89 -31.58 6.07
N ARG A 109 -30.62 -30.54 6.50
CA ARG A 109 -31.63 -29.89 5.65
C ARG A 109 -31.53 -28.37 5.68
N VAL A 110 -31.84 -27.77 4.54
CA VAL A 110 -32.03 -26.33 4.36
C VAL A 110 -33.53 -26.08 4.23
N TRP A 111 -34.06 -25.29 5.16
CA TRP A 111 -35.43 -24.81 5.14
C TRP A 111 -35.46 -23.45 4.47
N TYR A 112 -36.33 -23.26 3.49
CA TYR A 112 -36.41 -21.99 2.79
C TYR A 112 -37.84 -21.51 2.62
N LEU A 113 -37.97 -20.18 2.62
CA LEU A 113 -39.16 -19.45 2.26
C LEU A 113 -38.84 -18.61 1.03
N ALA A 114 -39.73 -18.58 0.06
CA ALA A 114 -39.56 -17.81 -1.16
C ALA A 114 -40.87 -17.17 -1.58
N CYS A 115 -40.77 -15.99 -2.18
CA CYS A 115 -41.87 -15.34 -2.87
C CYS A 115 -41.39 -14.75 -4.20
N PRO A 116 -42.27 -14.66 -5.22
CA PRO A 116 -41.93 -13.98 -6.45
C PRO A 116 -41.81 -12.47 -6.20
N SER A 117 -40.91 -11.79 -6.91
CA SER A 117 -40.71 -10.34 -6.77
C SER A 117 -41.98 -9.53 -7.07
N THR A 118 -42.93 -10.08 -7.83
CA THR A 118 -44.24 -9.46 -8.11
C THR A 118 -45.08 -9.25 -6.85
N ALA A 119 -44.97 -10.14 -5.86
CA ALA A 119 -45.69 -10.04 -4.59
C ALA A 119 -45.10 -8.96 -3.65
N MET A 120 -43.89 -8.48 -3.94
CA MET A 120 -43.14 -7.54 -3.11
C MET A 120 -43.14 -6.11 -3.66
N VAL A 121 -43.83 -5.86 -4.78
CA VAL A 121 -43.83 -4.55 -5.45
C VAL A 121 -44.40 -3.43 -4.56
N SER A 122 -45.43 -3.75 -3.76
CA SER A 122 -46.04 -2.79 -2.84
C SER A 122 -45.21 -2.53 -1.58
N ASN A 123 -44.37 -3.48 -1.18
CA ASN A 123 -43.57 -3.43 0.05
C ASN A 123 -42.14 -3.95 -0.19
N PRO A 124 -41.29 -3.19 -0.92
CA PRO A 124 -39.92 -3.62 -1.24
C PRO A 124 -39.00 -3.69 -0.01
N ASP A 125 -39.17 -2.78 0.96
CA ASP A 125 -38.39 -2.70 2.20
C ASP A 125 -39.10 -3.43 3.35
N SER A 126 -39.37 -4.71 3.13
CA SER A 126 -40.05 -5.56 4.10
C SER A 126 -39.28 -6.83 4.41
N TRP A 127 -39.74 -7.56 5.43
CA TRP A 127 -39.23 -8.87 5.81
C TRP A 127 -40.40 -9.81 6.12
N CYS A 128 -40.14 -11.12 6.12
CA CYS A 128 -41.17 -12.12 6.42
C CYS A 128 -41.15 -12.54 7.89
N PRO A 129 -42.23 -12.27 8.66
CA PRO A 129 -42.30 -12.72 10.05
C PRO A 129 -42.22 -14.24 10.20
N LEU A 130 -42.81 -15.00 9.26
CA LEU A 130 -42.69 -16.47 9.25
C LEU A 130 -41.25 -16.96 9.08
N ALA A 131 -40.33 -16.14 8.56
CA ALA A 131 -38.93 -16.52 8.49
C ALA A 131 -38.26 -16.58 9.87
N SER A 132 -38.74 -15.81 10.85
CA SER A 132 -38.24 -15.88 12.24
C SER A 132 -38.60 -17.20 12.93
N ALA A 133 -39.62 -17.90 12.44
CA ALA A 133 -40.00 -19.23 12.91
C ALA A 133 -39.26 -20.37 12.21
N LEU A 134 -38.35 -20.08 11.27
CA LEU A 134 -37.49 -21.13 10.71
C LEU A 134 -36.50 -21.66 11.76
N PRO A 135 -36.12 -22.94 11.68
CA PRO A 135 -35.20 -23.52 12.65
C PRO A 135 -33.90 -22.74 12.79
N GLY A 136 -33.48 -22.45 14.02
CA GLY A 136 -32.27 -21.66 14.31
C GLY A 136 -32.48 -20.14 14.41
N ASN A 137 -33.71 -19.64 14.20
CA ASN A 137 -34.07 -18.23 14.41
C ASN A 137 -34.79 -18.02 15.75
N SER A 138 -35.06 -16.76 16.12
CA SER A 138 -35.49 -16.34 17.47
C SER A 138 -36.83 -16.90 17.94
N GLU A 139 -37.78 -17.09 17.03
CA GLU A 139 -39.14 -17.53 17.35
C GLU A 139 -39.34 -19.02 17.11
N PHE A 140 -38.27 -19.76 16.79
CA PHE A 140 -38.34 -21.21 16.66
C PHE A 140 -38.23 -21.89 18.03
N TRP A 141 -39.24 -22.68 18.37
CA TRP A 141 -39.32 -23.49 19.58
C TRP A 141 -39.11 -24.97 19.25
N ASP A 142 -40.00 -25.51 18.43
CA ASP A 142 -40.05 -26.92 18.04
C ASP A 142 -40.72 -27.12 16.66
N LYS A 143 -40.65 -28.34 16.12
CA LYS A 143 -41.23 -28.69 14.81
C LYS A 143 -42.69 -29.16 14.91
N GLU A 144 -43.19 -29.43 16.10
CA GLU A 144 -44.55 -29.95 16.30
C GLU A 144 -45.56 -28.81 16.40
N THR A 145 -45.12 -27.65 16.90
CA THR A 145 -45.89 -26.42 16.97
C THR A 145 -46.12 -25.78 15.60
N VAL A 146 -47.32 -25.24 15.43
CA VAL A 146 -47.72 -24.43 14.28
C VAL A 146 -47.47 -22.96 14.57
N TYR A 147 -46.67 -22.30 13.75
CA TYR A 147 -46.38 -20.87 13.91
C TYR A 147 -47.36 -20.07 13.08
N ILE A 148 -48.05 -19.12 13.70
CA ILE A 148 -49.06 -18.29 13.06
C ILE A 148 -48.60 -16.85 13.09
N TYR A 149 -48.79 -16.15 11.98
CA TYR A 149 -48.66 -14.70 11.92
C TYR A 149 -49.93 -14.11 11.33
N GLU A 150 -50.49 -13.10 12.00
CA GLU A 150 -51.67 -12.38 11.55
C GLU A 150 -51.38 -10.88 11.50
N LYS A 151 -51.67 -10.26 10.35
CA LYS A 151 -51.59 -8.80 10.19
C LYS A 151 -52.53 -8.35 9.08
N ASP A 152 -53.24 -7.24 9.32
CA ASP A 152 -54.13 -6.58 8.36
C ASP A 152 -55.20 -7.53 7.73
N GLY A 153 -55.65 -8.52 8.51
CA GLY A 153 -56.67 -9.50 8.09
C GLY A 153 -56.14 -10.65 7.21
N ALA A 154 -54.88 -10.61 6.82
CA ALA A 154 -54.15 -11.74 6.26
C ALA A 154 -53.49 -12.56 7.38
N ALA A 155 -53.52 -13.88 7.24
CA ALA A 155 -52.79 -14.76 8.11
C ALA A 155 -51.92 -15.72 7.29
N GLY A 156 -50.79 -16.08 7.89
CA GLY A 156 -49.90 -17.12 7.39
C GLY A 156 -49.61 -18.08 8.52
N ALA A 157 -49.56 -19.36 8.20
CA ALA A 157 -49.16 -20.37 9.16
C ALA A 157 -48.12 -21.32 8.59
N LEU A 158 -47.14 -21.64 9.42
CA LEU A 158 -46.02 -22.51 9.12
C LEU A 158 -46.11 -23.76 10.00
N ARG A 159 -46.05 -24.92 9.37
CA ARG A 159 -46.09 -26.21 10.06
C ARG A 159 -45.07 -27.17 9.45
N TRP A 160 -44.53 -28.06 10.27
CA TRP A 160 -43.85 -29.26 9.79
C TRP A 160 -44.77 -30.47 9.93
N ASP A 161 -44.88 -31.23 8.85
CA ASP A 161 -45.57 -32.50 8.87
C ASP A 161 -44.71 -33.54 9.59
N GLN A 162 -45.25 -34.19 10.63
CA GLN A 162 -44.52 -35.15 11.46
C GLN A 162 -44.22 -36.44 10.70
N GLU A 163 -45.07 -36.84 9.76
CA GLU A 163 -44.90 -38.09 9.02
C GLU A 163 -43.86 -37.94 7.90
N THR A 164 -43.91 -36.85 7.16
CA THR A 164 -43.03 -36.64 5.99
C THR A 164 -41.81 -35.77 6.28
N GLY A 165 -41.80 -35.04 7.40
CA GLY A 165 -40.79 -34.03 7.72
C GLY A 165 -40.76 -32.90 6.70
N ARG A 166 -41.87 -32.64 5.99
CA ARG A 166 -41.99 -31.56 5.00
C ARG A 166 -42.61 -30.34 5.65
N MET A 167 -42.10 -29.17 5.26
CA MET A 167 -42.66 -27.89 5.68
C MET A 167 -43.88 -27.57 4.82
N GLN A 168 -44.99 -27.22 5.46
CA GLN A 168 -46.23 -26.81 4.82
C GLN A 168 -46.56 -25.37 5.25
N ILE A 169 -46.98 -24.57 4.28
CA ILE A 169 -47.40 -23.19 4.52
C ILE A 169 -48.87 -23.07 4.15
N PHE A 170 -49.64 -22.47 5.05
CA PHE A 170 -51.02 -22.08 4.81
C PHE A 170 -51.08 -20.56 4.75
N LEU A 171 -51.55 -20.02 3.62
CA LEU A 171 -51.76 -18.59 3.42
C LEU A 171 -53.23 -18.32 3.12
N GLY A 172 -53.74 -17.18 3.56
CA GLY A 172 -55.13 -16.81 3.35
C GLY A 172 -55.62 -15.77 4.35
N ALA A 173 -56.94 -15.67 4.49
CA ALA A 173 -57.56 -14.79 5.47
C ALA A 173 -57.50 -15.42 6.88
N ALA A 174 -57.27 -14.61 7.91
CA ALA A 174 -57.20 -15.07 9.30
C ALA A 174 -58.40 -15.94 9.72
N ARG A 175 -59.60 -15.49 9.35
CA ARG A 175 -60.89 -16.17 9.54
C ARG A 175 -61.00 -17.57 8.92
N THR A 176 -60.14 -17.92 7.96
CA THR A 176 -60.13 -19.25 7.31
C THR A 176 -59.01 -20.15 7.80
N ILE A 177 -57.87 -19.58 8.18
CA ILE A 177 -56.69 -20.34 8.61
C ILE A 177 -56.82 -20.78 10.06
N LEU A 178 -57.27 -19.88 10.94
CA LEU A 178 -57.32 -20.18 12.37
C LEU A 178 -58.23 -21.38 12.70
N PRO A 179 -59.45 -21.51 12.14
CA PRO A 179 -60.27 -22.70 12.37
C PRO A 179 -59.64 -23.98 11.79
N ARG A 180 -58.94 -23.87 10.66
CA ARG A 180 -58.26 -25.00 10.03
C ARG A 180 -57.12 -25.51 10.91
N ILE A 181 -56.35 -24.62 11.54
CA ILE A 181 -55.28 -25.01 12.45
C ILE A 181 -55.83 -25.57 13.76
N GLN A 182 -56.88 -24.96 14.31
CA GLN A 182 -57.56 -25.47 15.50
C GLN A 182 -58.09 -26.89 15.28
N SER A 183 -58.61 -27.19 14.08
CA SER A 183 -59.05 -28.55 13.74
C SER A 183 -57.91 -29.58 13.63
N MET A 184 -56.65 -29.14 13.57
CA MET A 184 -55.48 -30.03 13.51
C MET A 184 -54.92 -30.42 14.88
N GLU A 185 -55.50 -29.90 15.98
CA GLU A 185 -55.13 -30.22 17.36
C GLU A 185 -53.63 -30.03 17.70
N ALA A 186 -52.92 -29.20 16.94
CA ALA A 186 -51.52 -28.87 17.21
C ALA A 186 -51.41 -27.67 18.13
N ASN A 187 -50.36 -27.63 18.95
CA ASN A 187 -50.00 -26.42 19.68
C ASN A 187 -49.67 -25.31 18.67
N PHE A 188 -50.04 -24.06 18.96
CA PHE A 188 -49.72 -22.95 18.07
C PHE A 188 -49.14 -21.77 18.84
N ILE A 189 -48.15 -21.13 18.20
CA ILE A 189 -47.50 -19.92 18.72
C ILE A 189 -47.73 -18.80 17.71
N THR A 190 -48.19 -17.65 18.21
CA THR A 190 -48.33 -16.45 17.39
C THR A 190 -47.01 -15.69 17.39
N ILE A 191 -46.45 -15.47 16.20
CA ILE A 191 -45.22 -14.70 16.01
C ILE A 191 -45.51 -13.23 16.29
N ASN A 192 -44.76 -12.63 17.21
CA ASN A 192 -44.82 -11.21 17.49
C ASN A 192 -43.78 -10.46 16.64
N ASP A 193 -44.22 -9.50 15.83
CA ASP A 193 -43.36 -8.75 14.91
C ASP A 193 -42.43 -7.74 15.60
N SER A 194 -42.78 -7.31 16.81
CA SER A 194 -41.98 -6.36 17.61
C SER A 194 -40.78 -7.02 18.32
N ILE A 195 -40.85 -8.33 18.56
CA ILE A 195 -39.85 -9.09 19.33
C ILE A 195 -38.98 -9.94 18.39
N ALA A 196 -39.58 -10.51 17.35
CA ALA A 196 -38.90 -11.41 16.43
C ALA A 196 -37.75 -10.74 15.67
N ASP A 197 -36.64 -11.44 15.49
CA ASP A 197 -35.50 -10.88 14.74
C ASP A 197 -35.83 -10.68 13.27
N ILE A 198 -35.35 -9.56 12.73
CA ILE A 198 -35.56 -9.21 11.33
C ILE A 198 -34.68 -10.08 10.45
N VAL A 199 -35.30 -11.00 9.71
CA VAL A 199 -34.60 -11.80 8.69
C VAL A 199 -34.85 -11.20 7.31
N PRO A 200 -33.87 -10.47 6.73
CA PRO A 200 -34.06 -9.77 5.47
C PRO A 200 -34.15 -10.73 4.28
N TRP A 201 -34.98 -10.37 3.30
CA TRP A 201 -35.05 -11.07 2.02
C TRP A 201 -33.72 -11.03 1.28
N ARG A 202 -33.34 -12.16 0.67
CA ARG A 202 -32.21 -12.24 -0.26
C ARG A 202 -32.72 -12.30 -1.69
N ASN A 203 -32.08 -11.53 -2.57
CA ASN A 203 -32.37 -11.54 -3.99
C ASN A 203 -31.06 -11.65 -4.78
N ARG A 204 -30.94 -12.69 -5.61
CA ARG A 204 -29.73 -12.96 -6.41
C ARG A 204 -29.50 -11.88 -7.46
N GLN A 205 -30.54 -11.46 -8.17
CA GLN A 205 -30.45 -10.47 -9.23
C GLN A 205 -30.01 -9.11 -8.69
N LEU A 206 -30.62 -8.68 -7.58
CA LEU A 206 -30.22 -7.45 -6.89
C LEU A 206 -28.75 -7.51 -6.46
N ARG A 207 -28.30 -8.64 -5.90
CA ARG A 207 -26.90 -8.84 -5.50
C ARG A 207 -25.94 -8.78 -6.69
N THR A 208 -26.29 -9.40 -7.82
CA THR A 208 -25.47 -9.33 -9.03
C THR A 208 -25.42 -7.93 -9.62
N GLU A 209 -26.52 -7.18 -9.59
CA GLU A 209 -26.54 -5.78 -10.02
C GLU A 209 -25.71 -4.89 -9.10
N GLN A 210 -25.80 -5.08 -7.77
CA GLN A 210 -24.98 -4.36 -6.80
C GLN A 210 -23.49 -4.63 -7.01
N LEU A 211 -23.10 -5.88 -7.25
CA LEU A 211 -21.72 -6.24 -7.53
C LEU A 211 -21.24 -5.67 -8.87
N SER A 212 -22.09 -5.66 -9.90
CA SER A 212 -21.82 -5.00 -11.18
C SER A 212 -21.55 -3.51 -10.98
N ARG A 213 -22.46 -2.79 -10.30
CA ARG A 213 -22.31 -1.36 -9.97
C ARG A 213 -21.06 -1.09 -9.13
N ALA A 214 -20.79 -1.91 -8.13
CA ALA A 214 -19.58 -1.83 -7.32
C ALA A 214 -18.32 -2.00 -8.17
N THR A 215 -18.31 -2.98 -9.07
CA THR A 215 -17.19 -3.22 -10.00
C THR A 215 -16.98 -2.04 -10.94
N SER A 216 -18.05 -1.49 -11.53
CA SER A 216 -17.97 -0.29 -12.37
C SER A 216 -17.39 0.90 -11.60
N ARG A 217 -17.79 1.09 -10.34
CA ARG A 217 -17.28 2.17 -9.49
C ARG A 217 -15.80 1.99 -9.15
N ILE A 218 -15.40 0.77 -8.78
CA ILE A 218 -14.00 0.43 -8.49
C ILE A 218 -13.15 0.63 -9.74
N LEU A 219 -13.64 0.21 -10.91
CA LEU A 219 -12.95 0.40 -12.18
C LEU A 219 -12.75 1.88 -12.51
N LEU A 220 -13.77 2.71 -12.29
CA LEU A 220 -13.66 4.17 -12.48
C LEU A 220 -12.61 4.76 -11.53
N ILE A 221 -12.69 4.45 -10.23
CA ILE A 221 -11.74 4.97 -9.23
C ILE A 221 -10.32 4.52 -9.56
N ALA A 222 -10.12 3.26 -9.95
CA ALA A 222 -8.83 2.74 -10.36
C ALA A 222 -8.32 3.45 -11.62
N GLY A 223 -9.17 3.66 -12.63
CA GLY A 223 -8.81 4.39 -13.85
C GLY A 223 -8.40 5.84 -13.59
N VAL A 224 -9.13 6.55 -12.71
CA VAL A 224 -8.77 7.90 -12.29
C VAL A 224 -7.46 7.90 -11.52
N ALA A 225 -7.26 6.98 -10.58
CA ALA A 225 -6.03 6.89 -9.80
C ALA A 225 -4.80 6.65 -10.70
N VAL A 226 -4.90 5.71 -11.65
CA VAL A 226 -3.82 5.45 -12.62
C VAL A 226 -3.55 6.69 -13.48
N SER A 227 -4.61 7.38 -13.93
CA SER A 227 -4.46 8.62 -14.73
C SER A 227 -3.77 9.73 -13.95
N VAL A 228 -4.09 9.90 -12.66
CA VAL A 228 -3.43 10.88 -11.77
C VAL A 228 -1.97 10.52 -11.55
N VAL A 229 -1.65 9.23 -11.35
CA VAL A 229 -0.26 8.76 -11.19
C VAL A 229 0.55 9.02 -12.47
N LEU A 230 0.00 8.73 -13.65
CA LEU A 230 0.65 9.03 -14.93
C LEU A 230 0.86 10.53 -15.13
N MET A 231 -0.13 11.36 -14.78
CA MET A 231 -0.01 12.81 -14.86
C MET A 231 1.08 13.34 -13.92
N ALA A 232 1.15 12.82 -12.68
CA ALA A 232 2.20 13.18 -11.73
C ALA A 232 3.59 12.73 -12.21
N PHE A 233 3.69 11.54 -12.83
CA PHE A 233 4.93 11.04 -13.40
C PHE A 233 5.43 11.94 -14.55
N ILE A 234 4.55 12.34 -15.46
CA ILE A 234 4.89 13.27 -16.55
C ILE A 234 5.33 14.63 -15.98
N ALA A 235 4.62 15.15 -14.98
CA ALA A 235 5.00 16.41 -14.32
C ALA A 235 6.38 16.32 -13.65
N ALA A 236 6.70 15.20 -13.00
CA ALA A 236 8.02 14.98 -12.40
C ALA A 236 9.13 14.92 -13.46
N GLN A 237 8.90 14.23 -14.59
CA GLN A 237 9.85 14.22 -15.70
C GLN A 237 10.09 15.62 -16.27
N TYR A 238 9.03 16.41 -16.44
CA TYR A 238 9.15 17.80 -16.92
C TYR A 238 9.98 18.68 -15.99
N ILE A 239 9.80 18.55 -14.68
CA ILE A 239 10.61 19.26 -13.68
C ILE A 239 12.08 18.81 -13.79
N MET A 240 12.33 17.50 -13.88
CA MET A 240 13.68 16.96 -13.97
C MET A 240 14.45 17.47 -15.20
N ILE A 241 13.80 17.55 -16.37
CA ILE A 241 14.40 18.08 -17.60
C ILE A 241 14.80 19.55 -17.43
N ASN A 242 13.91 20.39 -16.88
CA ASN A 242 14.22 21.80 -16.64
C ASN A 242 15.40 22.02 -15.66
N PHE A 243 15.58 21.12 -14.69
CA PHE A 243 16.74 21.17 -13.79
C PHE A 243 18.06 20.72 -14.44
N LEU A 244 17.99 19.78 -15.40
CA LEU A 244 19.17 19.30 -16.14
C LEU A 244 19.77 20.39 -17.04
N ASP A 245 18.94 21.17 -17.75
CA ASP A 245 19.40 22.28 -18.60
C ASP A 245 20.21 23.32 -17.80
N ARG A 246 19.76 23.63 -16.58
CA ARG A 246 20.45 24.56 -15.66
C ARG A 246 21.83 24.04 -15.22
N ASN A 247 22.05 22.72 -15.20
CA ASN A 247 23.34 22.14 -14.88
C ASN A 247 24.26 22.08 -16.10
N LEU A 248 23.72 21.86 -17.29
CA LEU A 248 24.50 21.90 -18.54
C LEU A 248 25.13 23.28 -18.77
N GLU A 249 24.39 24.35 -18.47
CA GLU A 249 24.91 25.72 -18.58
C GLU A 249 26.07 25.97 -17.60
N LYS A 250 25.96 25.51 -16.35
CA LYS A 250 27.04 25.59 -15.36
C LYS A 250 28.28 24.78 -15.74
N VAL A 251 28.08 23.55 -16.24
CA VAL A 251 29.20 22.70 -16.68
C VAL A 251 29.91 23.32 -17.89
N LYS A 252 29.14 23.93 -18.81
CA LYS A 252 29.70 24.67 -19.94
C LYS A 252 30.54 25.87 -19.46
N GLU A 253 30.01 26.67 -18.54
CA GLU A 253 30.73 27.82 -17.96
C GLU A 253 32.04 27.39 -17.26
N GLN A 254 32.01 26.31 -16.47
CA GLN A 254 33.20 25.75 -15.83
C GLN A 254 34.23 25.23 -16.85
N THR A 255 33.77 24.63 -17.95
CA THR A 255 34.63 24.12 -19.02
C THR A 255 35.29 25.26 -19.80
N ASP A 256 34.54 26.34 -20.09
CA ASP A 256 35.07 27.54 -20.74
C ASP A 256 36.09 28.25 -19.84
N ALA A 257 35.83 28.34 -18.54
CA ALA A 257 36.77 28.89 -17.55
C ALA A 257 38.05 28.05 -17.43
N ALA A 258 37.95 26.72 -17.43
CA ALA A 258 39.12 25.85 -17.41
C ALA A 258 39.94 25.97 -18.70
N SER A 259 39.27 26.05 -19.85
CA SER A 259 39.91 26.17 -21.17
C SER A 259 40.65 27.50 -21.31
N THR A 260 40.04 28.60 -20.89
CA THR A 260 40.68 29.93 -20.88
C THR A 260 41.89 29.96 -19.96
N LYS A 261 41.81 29.35 -18.77
CA LYS A 261 42.93 29.23 -17.84
C LYS A 261 44.11 28.45 -18.43
N LEU A 262 43.85 27.34 -19.13
CA LEU A 262 44.91 26.57 -19.80
C LEU A 262 45.58 27.38 -20.92
N LEU A 263 44.82 28.18 -21.67
CA LEU A 263 45.37 29.05 -22.70
C LEU A 263 46.24 30.16 -22.10
N THR A 264 45.83 30.76 -20.98
CA THR A 264 46.67 31.77 -20.29
C THR A 264 47.93 31.16 -19.72
N ASP A 265 47.84 30.00 -19.06
CA ASP A 265 48.99 29.32 -18.48
C ASP A 265 50.00 28.90 -19.57
N ALA A 266 49.51 28.44 -20.73
CA ALA A 266 50.35 28.10 -21.88
C ALA A 266 51.04 29.34 -22.50
N TYR A 267 50.33 30.47 -22.59
CA TYR A 267 50.89 31.73 -23.09
C TYR A 267 52.01 32.26 -22.19
N ASP A 268 51.81 32.21 -20.87
CA ASP A 268 52.77 32.68 -19.88
C ASP A 268 54.05 31.82 -19.87
N LEU A 269 53.91 30.50 -20.01
CA LEU A 269 55.04 29.58 -20.15
C LEU A 269 55.84 29.82 -21.44
N SER A 270 55.16 30.10 -22.55
CA SER A 270 55.82 30.31 -23.85
C SER A 270 56.67 31.59 -23.89
N ASN A 271 56.20 32.68 -23.29
CA ASN A 271 56.85 33.99 -23.50
C ASN A 271 58.01 34.29 -22.55
N ASN A 272 57.99 33.77 -21.32
CA ASN A 272 58.88 34.31 -20.28
C ASN A 272 60.22 33.55 -20.16
N GLU A 273 60.22 32.24 -20.40
CA GLU A 273 61.39 31.41 -20.09
C GLU A 273 62.37 31.30 -21.26
N MET A 274 61.89 31.10 -22.49
CA MET A 274 62.76 30.86 -23.65
C MET A 274 63.64 32.06 -24.00
N MET A 275 63.06 33.28 -24.03
CA MET A 275 63.79 34.52 -24.32
C MET A 275 64.91 34.80 -23.30
N LYS A 276 64.64 34.56 -22.01
CA LYS A 276 65.64 34.75 -20.94
C LYS A 276 66.82 33.80 -21.08
N TYR A 277 66.59 32.54 -21.43
CA TYR A 277 67.67 31.57 -21.60
C TYR A 277 68.49 31.84 -22.86
N THR A 278 67.86 32.24 -23.97
CA THR A 278 68.56 32.60 -25.21
C THR A 278 69.51 33.79 -25.01
N PHE A 279 69.05 34.87 -24.36
CA PHE A 279 69.91 36.02 -24.07
C PHE A 279 71.10 35.64 -23.17
N ARG A 280 70.88 34.76 -22.18
CA ARG A 280 71.95 34.30 -21.28
C ARG A 280 72.99 33.44 -21.98
N VAL A 281 72.59 32.58 -22.91
CA VAL A 281 73.53 31.79 -23.72
C VAL A 281 74.35 32.71 -24.61
N GLN A 282 73.72 33.71 -25.24
CA GLN A 282 74.44 34.71 -26.05
C GLN A 282 75.47 35.48 -25.24
N GLN A 283 75.09 36.01 -24.07
CA GLN A 283 76.02 36.72 -23.19
C GLN A 283 77.21 35.84 -22.78
N LEU A 284 76.97 34.56 -22.49
CA LEU A 284 78.02 33.62 -22.11
C LEU A 284 78.95 33.26 -23.28
N LEU A 285 78.42 33.15 -24.49
CA LEU A 285 79.22 32.97 -25.71
C LEU A 285 80.05 34.22 -26.05
N ASP A 286 79.49 35.42 -25.88
CA ASP A 286 80.20 36.69 -26.10
C ASP A 286 81.35 36.90 -25.10
N ASP A 287 81.18 36.47 -23.86
CA ASP A 287 82.25 36.54 -22.85
C ASP A 287 83.31 35.45 -23.07
N LEU A 288 82.94 34.26 -23.56
CA LEU A 288 83.89 33.21 -23.91
C LEU A 288 84.69 33.53 -25.18
N THR A 289 84.08 34.15 -26.19
CA THR A 289 84.78 34.52 -27.43
C THR A 289 85.87 35.57 -27.20
N LYS A 290 85.70 36.50 -26.23
CA LYS A 290 86.74 37.48 -25.86
C LYS A 290 88.03 36.86 -25.30
N ILE A 291 87.97 35.62 -24.83
CA ILE A 291 89.09 34.91 -24.18
C ILE A 291 89.52 33.66 -24.96
N ASP A 292 89.09 33.53 -26.22
CA ASP A 292 89.29 32.34 -27.07
C ASP A 292 88.80 31.03 -26.40
N GLY A 293 87.74 31.15 -25.58
CA GLY A 293 87.09 30.04 -24.92
C GLY A 293 86.05 29.34 -25.80
N THR A 294 85.77 28.06 -25.52
CA THR A 294 84.76 27.26 -26.24
C THR A 294 83.74 26.71 -25.25
N LEU A 295 82.46 27.01 -25.47
CA LEU A 295 81.37 26.46 -24.68
C LEU A 295 81.15 24.98 -25.06
N VAL A 296 81.17 24.09 -24.08
CA VAL A 296 81.02 22.63 -24.30
C VAL A 296 79.63 22.15 -23.92
N ARG A 297 79.07 22.70 -22.84
CA ARG A 297 77.75 22.29 -22.33
C ARG A 297 77.02 23.45 -21.70
N PHE A 298 75.73 23.56 -22.00
CA PHE A 298 74.81 24.46 -21.33
C PHE A 298 73.51 23.69 -21.05
N GLU A 299 73.16 23.52 -19.78
CA GLU A 299 71.99 22.74 -19.38
C GLU A 299 71.16 23.51 -18.35
N VAL A 300 69.85 23.58 -18.59
CA VAL A 300 68.88 24.21 -17.68
C VAL A 300 68.09 23.11 -16.99
N LYS A 301 68.29 22.93 -15.69
CA LYS A 301 67.56 21.96 -14.86
C LYS A 301 66.79 22.69 -13.78
N LYS A 302 65.45 22.66 -13.86
CA LYS A 302 64.54 23.22 -12.83
C LYS A 302 64.89 24.66 -12.43
N GLY A 303 65.15 25.52 -13.42
CA GLY A 303 65.50 26.93 -13.22
C GLY A 303 66.95 27.20 -12.77
N LYS A 304 67.80 26.17 -12.60
CA LYS A 304 69.25 26.31 -12.36
C LYS A 304 70.02 26.09 -13.65
N ILE A 305 71.01 26.94 -13.91
CA ILE A 305 71.84 26.92 -15.11
C ILE A 305 73.19 26.32 -14.75
N GLU A 306 73.52 25.20 -15.39
CA GLU A 306 74.85 24.60 -15.32
C GLU A 306 75.53 24.74 -16.68
N TRP A 307 76.74 25.29 -16.70
CA TRP A 307 77.51 25.45 -17.93
C TRP A 307 78.96 24.99 -17.76
N GLU A 308 79.54 24.48 -18.85
CA GLU A 308 80.92 24.00 -18.92
C GLU A 308 81.60 24.59 -20.16
N ALA A 309 82.76 25.21 -19.99
CA ALA A 309 83.54 25.81 -21.07
C ALA A 309 85.03 25.47 -20.96
N LEU A 310 85.73 25.51 -22.09
CA LEU A 310 87.18 25.36 -22.21
C LEU A 310 87.82 26.72 -22.40
N VAL A 311 88.86 27.03 -21.64
CA VAL A 311 89.54 28.34 -21.70
C VAL A 311 91.06 28.13 -21.83
N PRO A 312 91.79 28.97 -22.59
CA PRO A 312 93.25 28.89 -22.68
C PRO A 312 93.96 29.10 -21.32
N PRO A 313 95.09 28.40 -21.09
CA PRO A 313 95.77 28.43 -19.79
C PRO A 313 96.32 29.81 -19.41
N ALA A 314 96.56 30.70 -20.37
CA ALA A 314 97.02 32.08 -20.11
C ALA A 314 96.00 32.92 -19.31
N TYR A 315 94.71 32.64 -19.47
CA TYR A 315 93.65 33.29 -18.69
C TYR A 315 93.35 32.54 -17.39
N ALA A 316 93.88 31.33 -17.24
CA ALA A 316 93.82 30.53 -16.04
C ALA A 316 95.10 30.60 -15.18
N SER A 317 96.13 31.34 -15.61
CA SER A 317 97.41 31.46 -14.87
C SER A 317 97.49 32.69 -13.95
N ASN A 318 96.56 33.66 -14.03
CA ASN A 318 96.37 34.71 -13.01
C ASN A 318 95.50 34.24 -11.83
N LEU A 319 95.58 32.95 -11.51
CA LEU A 319 94.46 32.18 -10.98
C LEU A 319 94.89 31.05 -10.03
N GLY A 320 95.98 31.23 -9.28
CA GLY A 320 96.31 30.26 -8.23
C GLY A 320 97.70 30.37 -7.61
N SER A 321 97.86 31.25 -6.63
CA SER A 321 98.75 31.00 -5.49
C SER A 321 98.06 31.53 -4.23
N GLY A 322 97.30 30.67 -3.56
CA GLY A 322 96.74 30.94 -2.23
C GLY A 322 95.20 30.88 -2.15
N ASP A 323 94.69 29.73 -1.73
CA ASP A 323 93.55 29.52 -0.81
C ASP A 323 92.32 30.47 -0.86
N GLN A 324 91.77 30.78 -2.04
CA GLN A 324 90.43 31.39 -2.15
C GLN A 324 89.56 30.79 -3.27
N LYS A 325 88.38 30.33 -2.84
CA LYS A 325 87.24 29.89 -3.65
C LYS A 325 86.77 30.99 -4.62
N GLY A 326 86.53 30.61 -5.87
CA GLY A 326 85.73 31.37 -6.83
C GLY A 326 86.57 32.07 -7.90
N THR A 327 86.66 31.45 -9.08
CA THR A 327 87.30 32.06 -10.23
C THR A 327 86.39 33.12 -10.84
N LYS A 328 86.84 34.38 -10.94
CA LYS A 328 86.12 35.42 -11.68
C LYS A 328 86.74 35.56 -13.08
N VAL A 329 86.42 34.63 -13.97
CA VAL A 329 86.62 34.87 -15.42
C VAL A 329 85.42 35.72 -15.85
N LEU A 330 85.57 37.05 -15.89
CA LEU A 330 84.56 38.04 -16.32
C LEU A 330 83.09 37.77 -15.92
N SER A 331 82.52 38.62 -15.06
CA SER A 331 81.11 38.63 -14.58
C SER A 331 80.52 37.34 -13.96
N ILE A 332 81.16 36.17 -14.10
CA ILE A 332 80.62 34.88 -13.69
C ILE A 332 81.64 34.11 -12.84
N GLN A 333 81.17 33.56 -11.72
CA GLN A 333 81.98 32.70 -10.85
C GLN A 333 82.03 31.29 -11.45
N ALA A 334 83.24 30.76 -11.62
CA ALA A 334 83.45 29.44 -12.18
C ALA A 334 84.50 28.67 -11.35
N GLU A 335 84.50 27.35 -11.47
CA GLU A 335 85.41 26.44 -10.77
C GLU A 335 86.22 25.66 -11.82
N VAL A 336 87.56 25.67 -11.70
CA VAL A 336 88.45 24.92 -12.59
C VAL A 336 88.41 23.44 -12.22
N LEU A 337 88.06 22.58 -13.17
CA LEU A 337 88.06 21.14 -12.96
C LEU A 337 89.50 20.60 -13.13
N PRO A 338 89.96 19.68 -12.27
CA PRO A 338 91.31 19.12 -12.37
C PRO A 338 91.43 18.25 -13.62
N GLY A 339 92.31 18.64 -14.55
CA GLY A 339 92.62 17.92 -15.78
C GLY A 339 92.92 18.87 -16.94
N ILE A 340 94.14 18.83 -17.45
CA ILE A 340 94.51 19.53 -18.69
C ILE A 340 94.09 18.62 -19.85
N GLU A 341 93.24 19.12 -20.73
CA GLU A 341 92.77 18.36 -21.89
C GLU A 341 93.92 18.26 -22.92
N LYS A 342 93.89 17.27 -23.82
CA LYS A 342 95.00 17.01 -24.78
C LYS A 342 95.36 18.22 -25.66
N ASP A 343 94.47 19.20 -25.76
CA ASP A 343 94.61 20.47 -26.50
C ASP A 343 95.25 21.61 -25.65
N GLY A 344 95.71 21.33 -24.43
CA GLY A 344 96.37 22.31 -23.56
C GLY A 344 95.43 23.34 -22.90
N ARG A 345 94.11 23.24 -23.11
CA ARG A 345 93.07 24.09 -22.52
C ARG A 345 92.56 23.52 -21.19
N LEU A 346 92.06 24.39 -20.32
CA LEU A 346 91.50 24.03 -19.02
C LEU A 346 89.96 24.05 -19.05
N ARG A 347 89.35 23.07 -18.40
CA ARG A 347 87.89 22.98 -18.28
C ARG A 347 87.40 23.71 -17.04
N VAL A 348 86.42 24.59 -17.24
CA VAL A 348 85.83 25.40 -16.18
C VAL A 348 84.32 25.15 -16.14
N ARG A 349 83.77 24.99 -14.94
CA ARG A 349 82.33 24.81 -14.71
C ARG A 349 81.76 25.97 -13.91
N GLY A 350 80.65 26.53 -14.35
CA GLY A 350 79.90 27.52 -13.57
C GLY A 350 78.49 27.02 -13.25
N LYS A 351 77.97 27.47 -12.11
CA LYS A 351 76.59 27.24 -11.67
C LYS A 351 75.93 28.57 -11.36
N ARG A 352 74.68 28.75 -11.80
CA ARG A 352 73.88 29.93 -11.47
C ARG A 352 72.43 29.59 -11.19
#